data_AF-A0A7S3YHV5-F1
#
_entry.id   AF-A0A7S3YHV5-F1
#
_cell.length_a   1.000
_cell.length_b   1.000
_cell.length_c   1.000
_cell.angle_alpha   90.00
_cell.angle_beta   90.00
_cell.angle_gamma   90.00
#
_symmetry.space_group_name_H-M   'P 1'
#
loop_
_entity.id
_entity.type
_entity.pdbx_description
1 polymer ?
#
loop_
_entity_poly.entity_id
_entity_poly.type
_entity_poly.pdbx_seq_one_letter_code
_entity_poly.pdbx_strand_id
1 'polypeptide(L)'
;MCSDCIPGEFAFPGGAKEPSDVDMEETAKRELQEELLGIQIPPDDFHVRLFDVIKVQGFRRKYQVHIFVAFDKINKWLELLEVQHLNDNLYRRMEEFEDMLSTGEFWRLNMQHKMYVSPEVHHFEWMPLRTAVIMASSPHIQYVNDFQYQEFQKYGVQSREPVGEQMIEVLQVLLKELEPEHDVVI
;
A
#
# COMPACT_ATOMS: atom_id res chain seq x y z
N MET A 1 10.10 -3.74 -6.81
CA MET A 1 10.98 -2.82 -6.04
C MET A 1 10.78 -1.42 -6.58
N CYS A 2 9.83 -0.69 -6.01
CA CYS A 2 9.68 0.74 -6.29
C CYS A 2 11.00 1.42 -5.95
N SER A 3 11.71 1.93 -6.97
CA SER A 3 13.07 2.48 -6.82
C SER A 3 13.13 3.74 -5.94
N ASP A 4 11.97 4.25 -5.54
CA ASP A 4 11.78 5.55 -4.91
C ASP A 4 11.12 5.42 -3.52
N CYS A 5 10.90 4.20 -3.00
CA CYS A 5 10.30 4.00 -1.67
C CYS A 5 11.39 3.81 -0.60
N ILE A 6 11.30 4.60 0.48
CA ILE A 6 12.14 4.44 1.67
C ILE A 6 11.59 3.25 2.48
N PRO A 7 12.42 2.26 2.85
CA PRO A 7 11.99 1.16 3.70
C PRO A 7 11.34 1.65 4.99
N GLY A 8 10.18 1.08 5.32
CA GLY A 8 9.38 1.46 6.49
C GLY A 8 8.33 2.52 6.22
N GLU A 9 8.28 3.18 5.06
CA GLU A 9 7.13 4.04 4.72
C GLU A 9 5.83 3.22 4.67
N PHE A 10 4.73 3.86 5.07
CA PHE A 10 3.40 3.28 4.89
C PHE A 10 2.85 3.78 3.55
N ALA A 11 2.20 2.89 2.81
CA ALA A 11 1.62 3.20 1.51
C ALA A 11 0.25 2.53 1.42
N PHE A 12 -0.61 3.08 0.56
CA PHE A 12 -1.83 2.41 0.15
C PHE A 12 -1.52 1.43 -0.98
N PRO A 13 -2.26 0.31 -1.09
CA PRO A 13 -2.05 -0.61 -2.18
C PRO A 13 -2.22 0.05 -3.54
N GLY A 14 -1.31 -0.23 -4.45
CA GLY A 14 -1.37 0.32 -5.80
C GLY A 14 -0.06 0.26 -6.55
N GLY A 15 -0.17 0.38 -7.87
CA GLY A 15 0.98 0.29 -8.74
C GLY A 15 0.71 0.83 -10.13
N ALA A 16 1.54 0.40 -11.07
CA ALA A 16 1.53 0.92 -12.42
C ALA A 16 0.54 0.15 -13.29
N LYS A 17 -0.14 0.86 -14.20
CA LYS A 17 -0.96 0.22 -15.23
C LYS A 17 -0.11 -0.73 -16.06
N GLU A 18 -0.52 -1.99 -16.14
CA GLU A 18 0.07 -2.96 -17.05
C GLU A 18 -0.64 -2.95 -18.42
N PRO A 19 0.01 -3.44 -19.50
CA PRO A 19 -0.62 -3.56 -20.81
C PRO A 19 -1.87 -4.44 -20.83
N SER A 20 -1.98 -5.38 -19.88
CA SER A 20 -3.13 -6.28 -19.69
C SER A 20 -4.32 -5.60 -19.01
N ASP A 21 -4.11 -4.52 -18.27
CA ASP A 21 -5.19 -3.86 -17.53
C ASP A 21 -6.08 -3.09 -18.51
N VAL A 22 -7.39 -3.38 -18.47
CA VAL A 22 -8.37 -2.72 -19.36
C VAL A 22 -8.39 -1.22 -19.08
N ASP A 23 -8.50 -0.86 -17.80
CA ASP A 23 -8.53 0.52 -17.31
C ASP A 23 -7.81 0.65 -15.95
N MET A 24 -7.95 1.82 -15.31
CA MET A 24 -7.33 2.10 -14.02
C MET A 24 -8.01 1.38 -12.85
N GLU A 25 -9.29 1.03 -12.99
CA GLU A 25 -10.03 0.30 -11.96
C GLU A 25 -9.55 -1.15 -11.89
N GLU A 26 -9.39 -1.80 -13.05
CA GLU A 26 -8.79 -3.13 -13.14
C GLU A 26 -7.31 -3.12 -12.69
N THR A 27 -6.58 -2.02 -12.92
CA THR A 27 -5.23 -1.84 -12.36
C THR A 27 -5.27 -1.84 -10.83
N ALA A 28 -6.14 -1.02 -10.23
CA ALA A 28 -6.26 -0.95 -8.77
C ALA A 28 -6.67 -2.29 -8.16
N LYS A 29 -7.58 -3.02 -8.82
CA LYS A 29 -7.98 -4.37 -8.42
C LYS A 29 -6.80 -5.34 -8.45
N ARG A 30 -6.07 -5.41 -9.56
CA ARG A 30 -4.92 -6.30 -9.72
C ARG A 30 -3.86 -6.02 -8.66
N GLU A 31 -3.45 -4.76 -8.52
CA GLU A 31 -2.42 -4.36 -7.54
C GLU A 31 -2.86 -4.68 -6.11
N LEU A 32 -4.12 -4.40 -5.75
CA LEU A 32 -4.67 -4.76 -4.45
C LEU A 32 -4.61 -6.27 -4.20
N GLN A 33 -4.96 -7.09 -5.19
CA GLN A 33 -4.88 -8.55 -5.07
C GLN A 33 -3.43 -9.03 -4.97
N GLU A 34 -2.49 -8.44 -5.71
CA GLU A 34 -1.07 -8.80 -5.66
C GLU A 34 -0.45 -8.44 -4.30
N GLU A 35 -0.67 -7.22 -3.83
CA GLU A 35 -0.10 -6.73 -2.58
C GLU A 35 -0.71 -7.45 -1.37
N LEU A 36 -2.02 -7.65 -1.32
CA LEU A 36 -2.68 -8.39 -0.25
C LEU A 36 -2.52 -9.93 -0.38
N LEU A 37 -1.44 -10.40 -1.00
CA LEU A 37 -1.08 -11.82 -1.05
C LEU A 37 -2.14 -12.74 -1.69
N GLY A 38 -2.80 -12.24 -2.73
CA GLY A 38 -3.72 -13.02 -3.57
C GLY A 38 -5.13 -13.13 -3.00
N ILE A 39 -5.62 -12.11 -2.26
CA ILE A 39 -7.00 -12.11 -1.77
C ILE A 39 -7.98 -12.38 -2.91
N GLN A 40 -8.97 -13.21 -2.59
CA GLN A 40 -10.04 -13.54 -3.52
C GLN A 40 -11.15 -12.52 -3.35
N ILE A 41 -11.14 -11.52 -4.23
CA ILE A 41 -12.24 -10.57 -4.34
C ILE A 41 -13.29 -11.23 -5.25
N PRO A 42 -14.55 -11.41 -4.78
CA PRO A 42 -15.59 -11.96 -5.63
C PRO A 42 -15.75 -11.12 -6.91
N PRO A 43 -15.92 -11.73 -8.10
CA PRO A 43 -15.93 -11.00 -9.37
C PRO A 43 -16.94 -9.84 -9.42
N ASP A 44 -18.08 -10.01 -8.75
CA ASP A 44 -19.18 -9.05 -8.74
C ASP A 44 -19.22 -8.19 -7.46
N ASP A 45 -18.19 -8.24 -6.60
CA ASP A 45 -18.15 -7.55 -5.29
C ASP A 45 -16.95 -6.58 -5.18
N PHE A 46 -16.29 -6.26 -6.30
CA PHE A 46 -15.29 -5.19 -6.35
C PHE A 46 -15.96 -3.88 -6.82
N HIS A 47 -16.25 -3.00 -5.88
CA HIS A 47 -16.95 -1.75 -6.12
C HIS A 47 -16.14 -0.58 -5.57
N VAL A 48 -15.30 0.00 -6.43
CA VAL A 48 -14.54 1.20 -6.10
C VAL A 48 -15.12 2.43 -6.78
N ARG A 49 -14.84 3.59 -6.21
CA ARG A 49 -15.13 4.89 -6.83
C ARG A 49 -13.84 5.64 -7.06
N LEU A 50 -13.66 6.14 -8.28
CA LEU A 50 -12.60 7.12 -8.53
C LEU A 50 -12.88 8.35 -7.67
N PHE A 51 -11.98 8.61 -6.73
CA PHE A 51 -12.07 9.73 -5.81
C PHE A 51 -11.34 10.95 -6.38
N ASP A 52 -10.09 10.78 -6.81
CA ASP A 52 -9.30 11.87 -7.39
C ASP A 52 -8.23 11.34 -8.37
N VAL A 53 -7.67 12.25 -9.16
CA VAL A 53 -6.51 12.01 -10.02
C VAL A 53 -5.45 13.07 -9.75
N ILE A 54 -4.43 12.69 -9.00
CA ILE A 54 -3.34 13.59 -8.61
C ILE A 54 -2.18 13.50 -9.61
N LYS A 55 -1.40 14.58 -9.74
CA LYS A 55 -0.24 14.64 -10.64
C LYS A 55 1.03 14.69 -9.81
N VAL A 56 1.79 13.60 -9.86
CA VAL A 56 3.03 13.47 -9.09
C VAL A 56 4.23 13.70 -10.00
N GLN A 57 5.18 14.48 -9.48
CA GLN A 57 6.47 14.70 -10.12
C GLN A 57 7.47 13.71 -9.52
N GLY A 58 7.70 12.59 -10.19
CA GLY A 58 8.82 11.72 -9.85
C GLY A 58 10.17 12.30 -10.29
N PHE A 59 11.25 11.60 -9.92
CA PHE A 59 12.62 12.04 -10.19
C PHE A 59 12.91 12.27 -11.68
N ARG A 60 12.25 11.51 -12.59
CA ARG A 60 12.48 11.59 -14.05
C ARG A 60 11.23 11.78 -14.90
N ARG A 61 10.03 11.59 -14.32
CA ARG A 61 8.77 11.57 -15.08
C ARG A 61 7.64 12.16 -14.24
N LYS A 62 6.69 12.78 -14.92
CA LYS A 62 5.39 13.11 -14.35
C LYS A 62 4.47 11.92 -14.58
N TYR A 63 3.74 11.53 -13.56
CA TYR A 63 2.73 10.49 -13.65
C TYR A 63 1.43 10.96 -12.98
N GLN A 64 0.34 10.36 -13.41
CA GLN A 64 -0.97 10.55 -12.80
C GLN A 64 -1.24 9.36 -11.89
N VAL A 65 -1.69 9.63 -10.68
CA VAL A 65 -2.12 8.60 -9.73
C VAL A 65 -3.63 8.72 -9.61
N HIS A 66 -4.32 7.64 -9.95
CA HIS A 66 -5.77 7.53 -9.79
C HIS A 66 -6.05 6.94 -8.42
N ILE A 67 -6.78 7.68 -7.59
CA ILE A 67 -7.09 7.27 -6.23
C ILE A 67 -8.51 6.73 -6.22
N PHE A 68 -8.65 5.49 -5.79
CA PHE A 68 -9.93 4.80 -5.70
C PHE A 68 -10.26 4.54 -4.22
N VAL A 69 -11.55 4.58 -3.90
CA VAL A 69 -12.04 4.29 -2.54
C VAL A 69 -13.06 3.17 -2.59
N ALA A 70 -12.89 2.20 -1.70
CA ALA A 70 -13.83 1.11 -1.46
C ALA A 70 -14.54 1.32 -0.11
N PHE A 71 -15.86 1.18 -0.09
CA PHE A 71 -16.65 1.26 1.13
C PHE A 71 -17.08 -0.13 1.60
N ASP A 72 -16.90 -0.41 2.88
CA ASP A 72 -17.28 -1.66 3.57
C ASP A 72 -18.77 -2.04 3.40
N LYS A 73 -19.68 -1.05 3.43
CA LYS A 73 -21.11 -1.29 3.24
C LYS A 73 -21.44 -1.85 1.86
N ILE A 74 -20.59 -1.60 0.86
CA ILE A 74 -20.76 -2.04 -0.53
C ILE A 74 -19.87 -3.26 -0.82
N ASN A 75 -18.64 -3.27 -0.34
CA ASN A 75 -17.62 -4.29 -0.59
C ASN A 75 -17.53 -5.24 0.61
N LYS A 76 -18.34 -6.30 0.62
CA LYS A 76 -18.47 -7.15 1.81
C LYS A 76 -17.23 -7.98 2.11
N TRP A 77 -16.39 -8.22 1.12
CA TRP A 77 -15.08 -8.83 1.31
C TRP A 77 -14.14 -8.03 2.22
N LEU A 78 -14.36 -6.71 2.41
CA LEU A 78 -13.59 -5.90 3.36
C LEU A 78 -13.85 -6.30 4.82
N GLU A 79 -15.11 -6.59 5.17
CA GLU A 79 -15.48 -7.05 6.51
C GLU A 79 -14.89 -8.43 6.83
N LEU A 80 -14.63 -9.22 5.79
CA LEU A 80 -14.04 -10.56 5.88
C LEU A 80 -12.52 -10.55 5.79
N LEU A 81 -11.91 -9.38 5.59
CA LEU A 81 -10.47 -9.26 5.45
C LEU A 81 -9.79 -9.37 6.81
N GLU A 82 -9.32 -10.57 7.15
CA GLU A 82 -8.55 -10.84 8.36
C GLU A 82 -7.10 -10.40 8.18
N VAL A 83 -6.81 -9.14 8.51
CA VAL A 83 -5.45 -8.55 8.41
C VAL A 83 -4.40 -9.38 9.17
N GLN A 84 -4.77 -10.01 10.29
CA GLN A 84 -3.85 -10.91 10.99
C GLN A 84 -3.47 -12.12 10.14
N HIS A 85 -4.43 -12.74 9.43
CA HIS A 85 -4.14 -13.86 8.53
C HIS A 85 -3.23 -13.43 7.37
N LEU A 86 -3.42 -12.23 6.83
CA LEU A 86 -2.51 -11.65 5.83
C LEU A 86 -1.09 -11.50 6.37
N ASN A 87 -0.94 -10.97 7.58
CA ASN A 87 0.36 -10.84 8.23
C ASN A 87 1.01 -12.20 8.51
N ASP A 88 0.26 -13.20 8.96
CA ASP A 88 0.77 -14.56 9.17
C ASP A 88 1.29 -15.18 7.85
N ASN A 89 0.59 -14.94 6.73
CA ASN A 89 1.04 -15.36 5.41
C ASN A 89 2.29 -14.60 4.96
N LEU A 90 2.33 -13.29 5.23
CA LEU A 90 3.47 -12.44 4.93
C LEU A 90 4.73 -12.90 5.68
N TYR A 91 4.62 -13.17 6.98
CA TYR A 91 5.74 -13.64 7.79
C TYR A 91 6.30 -14.97 7.28
N ARG A 92 5.43 -15.93 6.90
CA ARG A 92 5.91 -17.18 6.28
C ARG A 92 6.67 -16.93 4.98
N ARG A 93 6.19 -16.04 4.12
CA ARG A 93 6.89 -15.67 2.88
C ARG A 93 8.21 -14.95 3.16
N MET A 94 8.27 -14.13 4.20
CA MET A 94 9.51 -13.48 4.65
C MET A 94 10.53 -14.51 5.15
N GLU A 95 10.12 -15.49 5.96
CA GLU A 95 10.97 -16.59 6.42
C GLU A 95 11.51 -17.43 5.24
N GLU A 96 10.65 -17.79 4.29
CA GLU A 96 11.06 -18.50 3.06
C GLU A 96 12.07 -17.68 2.24
N PHE A 97 11.84 -16.37 2.12
CA PHE A 97 12.73 -15.47 1.42
C PHE A 97 14.10 -15.35 2.12
N GLU A 98 14.12 -15.25 3.45
CA GLU A 98 15.36 -15.23 4.24
C GLU A 98 16.15 -16.54 4.09
N ASP A 99 15.46 -17.69 4.07
CA ASP A 99 16.10 -18.98 3.80
C ASP A 99 16.74 -19.00 2.40
N MET A 100 16.02 -18.55 1.37
CA MET A 100 16.54 -18.44 0.00
C MET A 100 17.76 -17.50 -0.12
N LEU A 101 17.79 -16.43 0.68
CA LEU A 101 18.95 -15.53 0.76
C LEU A 101 20.14 -16.25 1.41
N SER A 102 19.91 -16.99 2.49
CA SER A 102 20.95 -17.71 3.24
C SER A 102 21.59 -18.85 2.44
N THR A 103 20.81 -19.56 1.63
CA THR A 103 21.27 -20.65 0.76
C THR A 103 21.86 -20.14 -0.56
N GLY A 104 21.65 -18.86 -0.86
CA GLY A 104 22.04 -18.22 -2.11
C GLY A 104 21.19 -18.64 -3.32
N GLU A 105 20.09 -19.36 -3.10
CA GLU A 105 19.13 -19.76 -4.14
C GLU A 105 18.51 -18.53 -4.82
N PHE A 106 18.15 -17.52 -4.04
CA PHE A 106 17.55 -16.28 -4.54
C PHE A 106 18.38 -15.67 -5.69
N TRP A 107 19.71 -15.65 -5.55
CA TRP A 107 20.59 -15.02 -6.53
C TRP A 107 20.60 -15.72 -7.89
N ARG A 108 20.23 -17.02 -7.92
CA ARG A 108 20.15 -17.86 -9.12
C ARG A 108 18.82 -17.68 -9.88
N LEU A 109 17.81 -17.11 -9.24
CA LEU A 109 16.51 -16.85 -9.87
C LEU A 109 16.64 -15.78 -10.96
N ASN A 110 15.81 -15.90 -11.99
CA ASN A 110 15.62 -14.82 -12.96
C ASN A 110 14.89 -13.62 -12.31
N MET A 111 14.90 -12.46 -12.96
CA MET A 111 14.30 -11.25 -12.39
C MET A 111 12.81 -11.41 -12.06
N GLN A 112 12.04 -12.07 -12.92
CA GLN A 112 10.61 -12.28 -12.73
C GLN A 112 10.34 -13.10 -11.46
N HIS A 113 11.07 -14.19 -11.26
CA HIS A 113 10.96 -14.99 -10.05
C HIS A 113 11.47 -14.26 -8.82
N LYS A 114 12.52 -13.43 -8.94
CA LYS A 114 13.00 -12.60 -7.83
C LYS A 114 11.92 -11.63 -7.33
N MET A 115 11.23 -10.95 -8.24
CA MET A 115 10.11 -10.06 -7.89
C MET A 115 8.96 -10.86 -7.25
N TYR A 116 8.70 -12.08 -7.72
CA TYR A 116 7.67 -12.93 -7.15
C TYR A 116 8.00 -13.44 -5.73
N VAL A 117 9.26 -13.70 -5.39
CA VAL A 117 9.60 -14.23 -4.05
C VAL A 117 9.95 -13.15 -3.04
N SER A 118 10.44 -11.99 -3.48
CA SER A 118 10.82 -10.87 -2.60
C SER A 118 9.57 -10.17 -2.05
N PRO A 119 9.35 -10.17 -0.72
CA PRO A 119 8.28 -9.38 -0.12
C PRO A 119 8.54 -7.87 -0.34
N GLU A 120 7.55 -7.14 -0.82
CA GLU A 120 7.62 -5.67 -0.94
C GLU A 120 7.01 -4.95 0.28
N VAL A 121 6.13 -5.65 1.00
CA VAL A 121 5.43 -5.18 2.21
C VAL A 121 6.01 -5.88 3.43
N HIS A 122 6.08 -5.17 4.56
CA HIS A 122 6.50 -5.73 5.85
C HIS A 122 5.32 -6.06 6.79
N HIS A 123 4.23 -5.28 6.72
CA HIS A 123 3.08 -5.42 7.59
C HIS A 123 1.84 -4.77 6.99
N PHE A 124 0.68 -5.39 7.19
CA PHE A 124 -0.64 -4.84 6.89
C PHE A 124 -1.32 -4.41 8.18
N GLU A 125 -1.95 -3.23 8.19
CA GLU A 125 -2.67 -2.72 9.34
C GLU A 125 -3.88 -1.89 8.91
N TRP A 126 -5.00 -2.07 9.59
CA TRP A 126 -6.13 -1.13 9.47
C TRP A 126 -5.81 0.17 10.19
N MET A 127 -5.81 1.28 9.46
CA MET A 127 -5.52 2.60 10.03
C MET A 127 -6.78 3.48 10.02
N PRO A 128 -7.18 4.05 11.17
CA PRO A 128 -8.22 5.07 11.18
C PRO A 128 -7.82 6.25 10.28
N LEU A 129 -8.71 6.66 9.37
CA LEU A 129 -8.45 7.76 8.42
C LEU A 129 -7.98 9.06 9.10
N ARG A 130 -8.52 9.37 10.28
CA ARG A 130 -8.07 10.52 11.09
C ARG A 130 -6.60 10.39 11.49
N THR A 131 -6.17 9.20 11.90
CA THR A 131 -4.76 8.91 12.21
C THR A 131 -3.91 9.06 10.96
N ALA A 132 -4.34 8.51 9.83
CA ALA A 132 -3.63 8.65 8.56
C ALA A 132 -3.42 10.13 8.17
N VAL A 133 -4.46 10.96 8.29
CA VAL A 133 -4.38 12.42 8.05
C VAL A 133 -3.38 13.10 8.98
N ILE A 134 -3.43 12.81 10.28
CA ILE A 134 -2.50 13.40 11.28
C ILE A 134 -1.05 13.01 10.93
N MET A 135 -0.82 11.74 10.63
CA MET A 135 0.50 11.21 10.34
C MET A 135 1.07 11.72 9.02
N ALA A 136 0.22 11.91 8.00
CA ALA A 136 0.62 12.47 6.72
C ALA A 136 0.86 13.99 6.79
N SER A 137 0.15 14.70 7.67
CA SER A 137 0.25 16.16 7.83
C SER A 137 1.30 16.61 8.86
N SER A 138 1.86 15.68 9.64
CA SER A 138 2.76 16.02 10.74
C SER A 138 4.14 16.43 10.22
N PRO A 139 4.69 17.58 10.66
CA PRO A 139 6.07 17.98 10.34
C PRO A 139 7.12 17.15 11.09
N HIS A 140 6.70 16.40 12.12
CA HIS A 140 7.55 15.48 12.86
C HIS A 140 7.21 14.04 12.48
N ILE A 141 8.24 13.21 12.30
CA ILE A 141 8.04 11.78 12.06
C ILE A 141 7.35 11.16 13.28
N GLN A 142 6.14 10.67 13.06
CA GLN A 142 5.47 9.76 13.98
C GLN A 142 5.65 8.35 13.44
N TYR A 143 6.25 7.48 14.24
CA TYR A 143 6.47 6.09 13.85
C TYR A 143 5.18 5.29 14.05
N VAL A 144 4.76 4.52 13.05
CA VAL A 144 3.61 3.61 13.18
C VAL A 144 3.94 2.41 14.08
N ASN A 145 5.19 1.95 14.07
CA ASN A 145 5.67 0.82 14.85
C ASN A 145 7.21 0.85 14.98
N ASP A 146 7.76 -0.10 15.75
CA ASP A 146 9.19 -0.23 16.00
C ASP A 146 10.00 -0.55 14.73
N PHE A 147 9.41 -1.27 13.77
CA PHE A 147 10.07 -1.58 12.50
C PHE A 147 10.33 -0.31 11.68
N GLN A 148 9.31 0.54 11.50
CA GLN A 148 9.46 1.82 10.81
C GLN A 148 10.50 2.70 11.51
N TYR A 149 10.47 2.74 12.85
CA TYR A 149 11.49 3.45 13.62
C TYR A 149 12.90 2.98 13.27
N GLN A 150 13.14 1.66 13.30
CA GLN A 150 14.46 1.08 13.03
C GLN A 150 14.94 1.35 11.60
N GLU A 151 14.09 1.16 10.60
CA GLU A 151 14.47 1.42 9.20
C GLU A 151 14.74 2.90 8.96
N PHE A 152 13.93 3.80 9.52
CA PHE A 152 14.17 5.24 9.39
C PHE A 152 15.47 5.68 10.06
N GLN A 153 15.81 5.11 11.23
CA GLN A 153 17.10 5.36 11.87
C GLN A 153 18.28 4.84 11.02
N LYS A 154 18.16 3.62 10.48
CA LYS A 154 19.17 2.98 9.63
C LYS A 154 19.47 3.77 8.36
N TYR A 155 18.44 4.37 7.74
CA TYR A 155 18.60 5.18 6.52
C TYR A 155 18.75 6.69 6.79
N GLY A 156 18.77 7.11 8.07
CA GLY A 156 18.96 8.52 8.43
C GLY A 156 17.80 9.42 8.00
N VAL A 157 16.58 8.89 7.97
CA VAL A 157 15.37 9.61 7.56
C VAL A 157 14.97 10.58 8.67
N GLN A 158 15.09 11.88 8.40
CA GLN A 158 14.82 12.95 9.38
C GLN A 158 13.47 13.65 9.15
N SER A 159 12.89 13.49 7.97
CA SER A 159 11.54 13.91 7.61
C SER A 159 10.95 12.88 6.66
N ARG A 160 9.63 12.68 6.71
CA ARG A 160 8.95 11.90 5.68
C ARG A 160 9.07 12.61 4.34
N GLU A 161 9.22 11.84 3.26
CA GLU A 161 8.78 12.39 1.99
C GLU A 161 7.27 12.59 2.11
N PRO A 162 6.75 13.81 1.91
CA PRO A 162 5.31 14.00 1.94
C PRO A 162 4.72 13.02 0.94
N VAL A 163 3.57 12.43 1.26
CA VAL A 163 2.76 11.58 0.35
C VAL A 163 2.26 12.40 -0.87
N GLY A 164 2.90 13.53 -1.20
CA GLY A 164 2.36 14.65 -1.94
C GLY A 164 1.40 15.44 -1.06
N GLU A 165 1.49 16.77 -1.09
CA GLU A 165 0.47 17.65 -0.49
C GLU A 165 -0.94 17.31 -1.01
N GLN A 166 -1.02 16.84 -2.26
CA GLN A 166 -2.26 16.40 -2.91
C GLN A 166 -2.88 15.16 -2.24
N MET A 167 -2.08 14.20 -1.75
CA MET A 167 -2.65 13.04 -1.04
C MET A 167 -3.13 13.43 0.36
N ILE A 168 -2.43 14.34 1.03
CA ILE A 168 -2.90 14.89 2.32
C ILE A 168 -4.26 15.58 2.12
N GLU A 169 -4.39 16.39 1.07
CA GLU A 169 -5.65 17.05 0.71
C GLU A 169 -6.76 16.02 0.45
N VAL A 170 -6.48 14.97 -0.33
CA VAL A 170 -7.40 13.86 -0.57
C VAL A 170 -7.87 13.21 0.74
N LEU A 171 -6.94 12.83 1.62
CA LEU A 171 -7.28 12.22 2.91
C LEU A 171 -8.10 13.17 3.79
N GLN A 172 -7.83 14.47 3.76
CA GLN A 172 -8.60 15.47 4.49
C GLN A 172 -10.02 15.64 3.93
N VAL A 173 -10.21 15.57 2.62
CA VAL A 173 -11.55 15.60 2.00
C VAL A 173 -12.31 14.33 2.37
N LEU A 174 -11.68 13.15 2.23
CA LEU A 174 -12.26 11.89 2.67
C LEU A 174 -12.69 11.94 4.13
N LEU A 175 -11.85 12.49 5.01
CA LEU A 175 -12.18 12.60 6.43
C LEU A 175 -13.43 13.46 6.63
N LYS A 176 -13.54 14.61 5.96
CA LYS A 176 -14.70 15.50 6.06
C LYS A 176 -15.98 14.90 5.48
N GLU A 177 -15.87 14.19 4.36
CA GLU A 177 -17.02 13.59 3.69
C GLU A 177 -17.56 12.37 4.43
N LEU A 178 -16.70 11.68 5.20
CA LEU A 178 -17.01 10.40 5.85
C LEU A 178 -17.25 10.51 7.36
N GLU A 179 -16.84 11.63 7.99
CA GLU A 179 -17.07 11.92 9.41
C GLU A 179 -18.53 12.03 9.89
N PRO A 180 -19.59 12.04 9.06
CA PRO A 180 -20.92 11.86 9.62
C PRO A 180 -21.24 10.41 10.04
N GLU A 181 -20.69 9.37 9.40
CA GLU A 181 -21.29 8.01 9.51
C GLU A 181 -20.38 6.75 9.33
N HIS A 182 -19.06 6.84 9.13
CA HIS A 182 -18.30 5.66 8.69
C HIS A 182 -16.87 5.49 9.24
N ASP A 183 -16.53 4.25 9.62
CA ASP A 183 -15.15 3.76 9.62
C ASP A 183 -14.74 3.51 8.16
N VAL A 184 -13.72 4.22 7.70
CA VAL A 184 -13.28 4.19 6.30
C VAL A 184 -12.16 3.17 6.17
N VAL A 185 -12.35 2.24 5.25
CA VAL A 185 -11.34 1.30 4.81
C VAL A 185 -10.43 2.00 3.79
N ILE A 186 -9.13 2.03 4.08
CA ILE A 186 -8.10 2.41 3.11
C ILE A 186 -7.07 1.29 3.03
#